data_AF-A0A371EPN3-F1
#
_entry.id   AF-A0A371EPN3-F1
#
_cell.length_a   1.000
_cell.length_b   1.000
_cell.length_c   1.000
_cell.angle_alpha   90.00
_cell.angle_beta   90.00
_cell.angle_gamma   90.00
#
_symmetry.space_group_name_H-M   'P 1'
#
loop_
_entity.id
_entity.type
_entity.pdbx_description
1 polymer ?
#
loop_
_entity_poly.entity_id
_entity_poly.type
_entity_poly.pdbx_seq_one_letter_code
_entity_poly.pdbx_strand_id
1 'polypeptide(L)'
;MSPYRIVFGKACHLPVEVENRAYWTVKQCNLAYDQARKQRKFQPQELDELRLEDYENSRIYKQKVKRFQDQQILRKEFQVGQKVLLFNSRLKLIACKLHSRWDGPFVITNIFPYGVVEIKDEYTNNTFQVNGHQIKLFHEGPTPIAGDMETISSMEPTPPDDTP
;
A
#
# COMPACT_ATOMS: atom_id res chain seq x y z
N MET A 1 -14.19 47.06 -57.24
CA MET A 1 -15.56 47.51 -56.88
C MET A 1 -15.84 47.11 -55.44
N SER A 2 -16.47 47.97 -54.62
CA SER A 2 -16.84 47.62 -53.24
C SER A 2 -17.96 46.56 -53.21
N PRO A 3 -17.86 45.51 -52.37
CA PRO A 3 -18.90 44.48 -52.25
C PRO A 3 -20.30 45.03 -52.00
N TYR A 4 -20.43 46.13 -51.24
CA TYR A 4 -21.71 46.76 -50.97
C TYR A 4 -22.38 47.32 -52.24
N ARG A 5 -21.59 47.90 -53.15
CA ARG A 5 -22.11 48.45 -54.42
C ARG A 5 -22.60 47.36 -55.38
N ILE A 6 -22.05 46.14 -55.26
CA ILE A 6 -22.50 44.97 -56.02
C ILE A 6 -23.85 44.47 -55.49
N VAL A 7 -24.02 44.45 -54.16
CA VAL A 7 -25.24 43.92 -53.51
C VAL A 7 -26.40 44.92 -53.52
N PHE A 8 -26.11 46.22 -53.32
CA PHE A 8 -27.14 47.24 -53.13
C PHE A 8 -27.26 48.24 -54.29
N GLY A 9 -26.42 48.12 -55.33
CA GLY A 9 -26.48 48.95 -56.54
C GLY A 9 -26.14 50.45 -56.35
N LYS A 10 -25.93 50.92 -55.11
CA LYS A 10 -25.61 52.32 -54.77
C LYS A 10 -24.22 52.45 -54.15
N ALA A 11 -23.56 53.58 -54.39
CA ALA A 11 -22.31 53.91 -53.72
C ALA A 11 -22.61 54.27 -52.26
N CYS A 12 -22.15 53.46 -51.30
CA CYS A 12 -22.19 53.82 -49.89
C CYS A 12 -20.94 54.63 -49.53
N HIS A 13 -21.14 55.81 -48.94
CA HIS A 13 -20.08 56.48 -48.19
C HIS A 13 -20.17 55.95 -46.76
N LEU A 14 -19.53 54.81 -46.48
CA LEU A 14 -19.31 54.46 -45.08
C LEU A 14 -18.47 55.60 -44.47
N PRO A 15 -18.89 56.21 -43.35
CA PRO A 15 -18.06 57.21 -42.70
C PRO A 15 -16.75 56.54 -42.31
N VAL A 16 -15.61 57.12 -42.70
CA VAL A 16 -14.27 56.67 -42.33
C VAL A 16 -14.15 56.46 -40.81
N GLU A 17 -14.91 57.22 -40.03
CA GLU A 17 -15.02 57.08 -38.58
C GLU A 17 -15.51 55.70 -38.11
N VAL A 18 -16.45 55.08 -38.84
CA VAL A 18 -17.00 53.76 -38.50
C VAL A 18 -15.96 52.67 -38.78
N GLU A 19 -15.28 52.76 -39.92
CA GLU A 19 -14.21 51.83 -40.29
C GLU A 19 -13.01 51.94 -39.34
N ASN A 20 -12.62 53.17 -38.98
CA ASN A 20 -11.55 53.40 -38.01
C ASN A 20 -11.93 52.88 -36.61
N ARG A 21 -13.16 53.09 -36.14
CA ARG A 21 -13.62 52.53 -34.85
C ARG A 21 -13.56 51.01 -34.86
N ALA A 22 -14.05 50.35 -35.91
CA ALA A 22 -13.98 48.90 -36.05
C ALA A 22 -12.52 48.40 -36.08
N TYR A 23 -11.64 49.08 -36.81
CA TYR A 23 -10.21 48.77 -36.85
C TYR A 23 -9.56 48.87 -35.48
N TRP A 24 -9.84 49.93 -34.72
CA TRP A 24 -9.33 50.09 -33.36
C TRP A 24 -9.86 49.03 -32.40
N THR A 25 -11.15 48.68 -32.48
CA THR A 25 -11.72 47.58 -31.68
C THR A 25 -11.02 46.26 -31.97
N VAL A 26 -10.83 45.91 -33.25
CA VAL A 26 -10.12 44.69 -33.65
C VAL A 26 -8.67 44.71 -33.14
N LYS A 27 -7.97 45.85 -33.25
CA LYS A 27 -6.60 45.98 -32.76
C LYS A 27 -6.49 45.79 -31.25
N GLN A 28 -7.45 46.33 -30.48
CA GLN A 28 -7.52 46.14 -29.03
C GLN A 28 -7.85 44.69 -28.65
N CYS A 29 -8.81 44.05 -29.33
CA CYS A 29 -9.16 42.65 -29.12
C CYS A 29 -7.97 41.71 -29.41
N ASN A 30 -7.20 41.98 -30.47
CA ASN A 30 -6.04 41.16 -30.82
C ASN A 30 -4.90 41.28 -29.80
N LEU A 31 -4.68 42.47 -29.23
CA LEU A 31 -3.68 42.66 -28.17
C LEU A 31 -4.03 41.86 -26.91
N ALA A 32 -5.30 41.90 -26.49
CA ALA A 32 -5.79 41.09 -25.39
C ALA A 32 -5.69 39.59 -25.70
N TYR A 33 -5.94 39.20 -26.95
CA TYR A 33 -5.81 37.81 -27.40
C TYR A 33 -4.37 37.30 -27.32
N ASP A 34 -3.37 38.09 -27.73
CA ASP A 34 -1.96 37.68 -27.65
C ASP A 34 -1.48 37.54 -26.19
N GLN A 35 -1.92 38.42 -25.31
CA GLN A 35 -1.66 38.29 -23.87
C GLN A 35 -2.32 37.03 -23.31
N ALA A 36 -3.59 36.79 -23.62
CA ALA A 36 -4.32 35.59 -23.21
C ALA A 36 -3.73 34.31 -23.80
N ARG A 37 -3.17 34.36 -25.01
CA ARG A 37 -2.48 33.25 -25.67
C ARG A 37 -1.17 32.91 -24.96
N LYS A 38 -0.40 33.93 -24.56
CA LYS A 38 0.82 33.74 -23.76
C LYS A 38 0.49 33.13 -22.39
N GLN A 39 -0.48 33.70 -21.68
CA GLN A 39 -0.95 33.16 -20.39
C GLN A 39 -1.43 31.71 -20.50
N ARG A 40 -2.26 31.39 -21.52
CA ARG A 40 -2.69 30.01 -21.80
C ARG A 40 -1.56 29.05 -22.15
N LYS A 41 -0.42 29.54 -22.66
CA LYS A 41 0.76 28.71 -22.94
C LYS A 41 1.57 28.40 -21.69
N PHE A 42 1.60 29.31 -20.71
CA PHE A 42 2.31 29.10 -19.44
C PHE A 42 1.58 28.14 -18.50
N GLN A 43 0.25 28.22 -18.43
CA GLN A 43 -0.58 27.35 -17.59
C GLN A 43 -0.31 25.83 -17.74
N PRO A 44 -0.23 25.24 -18.94
CA PRO A 44 0.08 23.81 -19.08
C PRO A 44 1.51 23.47 -18.63
N GLN A 45 2.47 24.39 -18.82
CA GLN A 45 3.83 24.18 -18.36
C GLN A 45 3.91 24.13 -16.83
N GLU A 46 3.25 25.07 -16.15
CA GLU A 46 3.15 25.08 -14.68
C GLU A 46 2.49 23.79 -14.16
N LEU A 47 1.42 23.32 -14.81
CA LEU A 47 0.76 22.07 -14.45
C LEU A 47 1.67 20.84 -14.64
N ASP A 48 2.44 20.80 -15.72
CA ASP A 48 3.37 19.70 -15.98
C ASP A 48 4.54 19.71 -14.99
N GLU A 49 5.02 20.89 -14.57
CA GLU A 49 6.02 21.02 -13.52
C GLU A 49 5.50 20.50 -12.17
N LEU A 50 4.28 20.87 -11.77
CA LEU A 50 3.65 20.38 -10.54
C LEU A 50 3.45 18.85 -10.56
N ARG A 51 3.01 18.29 -11.70
CA ARG A 51 2.85 16.85 -11.87
C ARG A 51 4.17 16.10 -11.75
N LEU A 52 5.23 16.65 -12.32
CA LEU A 52 6.56 16.05 -12.26
C LEU A 52 7.07 16.05 -10.81
N GLU A 53 6.88 17.15 -10.09
CA GLU A 53 7.23 17.26 -8.68
C GLU A 53 6.46 16.24 -7.82
N ASP A 54 5.15 16.11 -8.01
CA ASP A 54 4.32 15.10 -7.33
C ASP A 54 4.79 13.67 -7.61
N TYR A 55 5.17 13.39 -8.86
CA TYR A 55 5.66 12.07 -9.25
C TYR A 55 7.00 11.74 -8.58
N GLU A 56 7.95 12.66 -8.59
CA GLU A 56 9.24 12.49 -7.92
C GLU A 56 9.05 12.37 -6.40
N ASN A 57 8.19 13.19 -5.79
CA ASN A 57 7.86 13.10 -4.38
C ASN A 57 7.25 11.74 -4.01
N SER A 58 6.30 11.25 -4.80
CA SER A 58 5.69 9.92 -4.64
C SER A 58 6.73 8.80 -4.77
N ARG A 59 7.63 8.91 -5.76
CA ARG A 59 8.72 7.95 -5.98
C ARG A 59 9.68 7.91 -4.80
N ILE A 60 10.10 9.08 -4.30
CA ILE A 60 10.98 9.21 -3.13
C ILE A 60 10.31 8.62 -1.89
N TYR A 61 9.03 8.93 -1.66
CA TYR A 61 8.27 8.39 -0.53
C TYR A 61 8.21 6.86 -0.58
N LYS A 62 7.80 6.28 -1.72
CA LYS A 62 7.76 4.82 -1.92
C LYS A 62 9.12 4.18 -1.69
N GLN A 63 10.19 4.81 -2.18
CA GLN A 63 11.55 4.31 -1.98
C GLN A 63 11.97 4.33 -0.51
N LYS A 64 11.66 5.41 0.23
CA LYS A 64 11.94 5.52 1.67
C LYS A 64 11.16 4.47 2.47
N VAL A 65 9.87 4.31 2.19
CA VAL A 65 9.03 3.29 2.83
C VAL A 65 9.57 1.89 2.55
N LYS A 66 9.93 1.59 1.30
CA LYS A 66 10.53 0.31 0.93
C LYS A 66 11.84 0.06 1.69
N ARG A 67 12.76 1.03 1.74
CA ARG A 67 14.01 0.90 2.50
C ARG A 67 13.75 0.65 3.98
N PHE A 68 12.80 1.35 4.59
CA PHE A 68 12.44 1.14 5.99
C PHE A 68 11.84 -0.25 6.22
N GLN A 69 10.92 -0.69 5.36
CA GLN A 69 10.34 -2.03 5.44
C GLN A 69 11.42 -3.11 5.26
N ASP A 70 12.26 -2.99 4.23
CA ASP A 70 13.36 -3.92 3.95
C ASP A 70 14.35 -4.02 5.13
N GLN A 71 14.61 -2.90 5.83
CA GLN A 71 15.43 -2.89 7.05
C GLN A 71 14.76 -3.60 8.24
N GLN A 72 13.43 -3.56 8.33
CA GLN A 72 12.65 -4.19 9.40
C GLN A 72 12.38 -5.68 9.13
N ILE A 73 12.64 -6.18 7.92
CA ILE A 73 12.54 -7.61 7.62
C ILE A 73 13.66 -8.35 8.35
N LEU A 74 13.31 -8.98 9.48
CA LEU A 74 14.21 -9.88 10.18
C LEU A 74 14.52 -11.09 9.29
N ARG A 75 15.80 -11.28 8.96
CA ARG A 75 16.27 -12.47 8.27
C ARG A 75 16.17 -13.66 9.22
N LYS A 76 15.20 -14.53 8.97
CA LYS A 76 15.06 -15.81 9.68
C LYS A 76 15.87 -16.85 8.92
N GLU A 77 16.93 -17.34 9.55
CA GLU A 77 17.65 -18.51 9.06
C GLU A 77 17.04 -19.75 9.69
N PHE A 78 16.74 -20.72 8.85
CA PHE A 78 16.16 -22.00 9.25
C PHE A 78 17.15 -23.12 8.96
N GLN A 79 17.08 -24.18 9.74
CA GLN A 79 17.81 -25.42 9.50
C GLN A 79 16.85 -26.59 9.37
N VAL A 80 17.24 -27.58 8.56
CA VAL A 80 16.48 -28.83 8.42
C VAL A 80 16.40 -29.53 9.77
N GLY A 81 15.22 -30.04 10.12
CA GLY A 81 14.94 -30.69 11.41
C GLY A 81 14.45 -29.76 12.52
N GLN A 82 14.42 -28.43 12.32
CA GLN A 82 13.85 -27.52 13.31
C GLN A 82 12.32 -27.58 13.35
N LYS A 83 11.76 -27.48 14.56
CA LYS A 83 10.31 -27.32 14.79
C LYS A 83 9.90 -25.87 14.57
N VAL A 84 8.80 -25.66 13.85
CA VAL A 84 8.30 -24.34 13.49
C VAL A 84 6.78 -24.27 13.59
N LEU A 85 6.27 -23.09 13.90
CA LEU A 85 4.85 -22.77 13.86
C LEU A 85 4.48 -22.14 12.53
N LEU A 86 3.31 -22.50 12.01
CA LEU A 86 2.76 -21.95 10.76
C LEU A 86 1.72 -20.86 11.04
N PHE A 87 1.80 -19.76 10.33
CA PHE A 87 0.81 -18.69 10.43
C PHE A 87 -0.49 -19.06 9.69
N ASN A 88 -1.60 -19.08 10.41
CA ASN A 88 -2.93 -19.23 9.82
C ASN A 88 -3.57 -17.86 9.58
N SER A 89 -3.67 -17.48 8.30
CA SER A 89 -4.30 -16.23 7.88
C SER A 89 -5.82 -16.23 7.98
N ARG A 90 -6.47 -17.40 8.15
CA ARG A 90 -7.92 -17.49 8.29
C ARG A 90 -8.32 -17.01 9.68
N LEU A 91 -8.81 -15.78 9.70
CA LEU A 91 -9.25 -15.12 10.91
C LEU A 91 -10.49 -15.82 11.47
N LYS A 92 -10.43 -16.24 12.74
CA LYS A 92 -11.57 -16.81 13.46
C LYS A 92 -12.05 -15.80 14.48
N LEU A 93 -13.38 -15.63 14.57
CA LEU A 93 -14.00 -14.84 15.63
C LEU A 93 -13.90 -15.62 16.94
N ILE A 94 -13.17 -15.08 17.91
CA ILE A 94 -13.05 -15.65 19.25
C ILE A 94 -13.46 -14.53 20.22
N ALA A 95 -14.52 -14.75 21.00
CA ALA A 95 -15.00 -13.80 22.01
C ALA A 95 -14.98 -12.32 21.51
N CYS A 96 -15.59 -12.08 20.35
CA CYS A 96 -15.72 -10.77 19.69
C CYS A 96 -14.43 -10.16 19.08
N LYS A 97 -13.28 -10.85 19.11
CA LYS A 97 -12.03 -10.35 18.51
C LYS A 97 -11.54 -11.23 17.37
N LEU A 98 -11.03 -10.58 16.33
CA LEU A 98 -10.48 -11.19 15.14
C LEU A 98 -9.00 -11.48 15.37
N HIS A 99 -8.64 -12.76 15.51
CA HIS A 99 -7.26 -13.17 15.75
C HIS A 99 -6.79 -14.14 14.67
N SER A 100 -5.60 -13.89 14.12
CA SER A 100 -4.82 -14.89 13.42
C SER A 100 -4.15 -15.82 14.43
N ARG A 101 -4.08 -17.11 14.09
CA ARG A 101 -3.50 -18.15 14.97
C ARG A 101 -2.20 -18.67 14.38
N TRP A 102 -1.32 -19.14 15.26
CA TRP A 102 -0.18 -19.95 14.87
C TRP A 102 -0.57 -21.42 15.04
N ASP A 103 -0.60 -22.16 13.95
CA ASP A 103 -0.85 -23.60 13.93
C ASP A 103 0.45 -24.33 14.32
N GLY A 104 0.28 -25.55 14.85
CA GLY A 104 1.20 -26.29 15.71
C GLY A 104 2.64 -26.53 15.20
N PRO A 105 3.43 -27.32 15.94
CA PRO A 105 4.81 -27.56 15.58
C PRO A 105 4.90 -28.48 14.36
N PHE A 106 5.51 -27.98 13.30
CA PHE A 106 5.87 -28.73 12.10
C PHE A 106 7.39 -28.85 12.01
N VAL A 107 7.89 -29.93 11.41
CA VAL A 107 9.33 -30.14 11.22
C VAL A 107 9.74 -29.73 9.82
N ILE A 108 10.81 -28.94 9.71
CA ILE A 108 11.36 -28.57 8.41
C ILE A 108 12.08 -29.76 7.78
N THR A 109 11.67 -30.14 6.57
CA THR A 109 12.30 -31.22 5.80
C THR A 109 13.33 -30.69 4.82
N ASN A 110 12.97 -29.67 4.03
CA ASN A 110 13.84 -29.08 3.02
C ASN A 110 13.70 -27.55 3.01
N ILE A 111 14.79 -26.87 2.65
CA ILE A 111 14.83 -25.41 2.53
C ILE A 111 15.32 -25.08 1.11
N PHE A 112 14.50 -24.35 0.37
CA PHE A 112 14.83 -23.92 -0.97
C PHE A 112 15.54 -22.56 -0.96
N PRO A 113 16.47 -22.29 -1.90
CA PRO A 113 17.21 -21.02 -1.95
C PRO A 113 16.31 -19.80 -2.17
N TYR A 114 15.09 -20.00 -2.69
CA TYR A 114 14.10 -18.95 -2.93
C TYR A 114 13.26 -18.56 -1.70
N GLY A 115 13.57 -19.12 -0.51
CA GLY A 115 12.86 -18.82 0.75
C GLY A 115 11.56 -19.62 0.97
N VAL A 116 11.29 -20.60 0.12
CA VAL A 116 10.26 -21.61 0.34
C VAL A 116 10.82 -22.68 1.25
N VAL A 117 10.04 -23.11 2.23
CA VAL A 117 10.40 -24.13 3.20
C VAL A 117 9.37 -25.25 3.10
N GLU A 118 9.84 -26.49 2.98
CA GLU A 118 8.99 -27.66 3.06
C GLU A 118 8.88 -28.11 4.51
N ILE A 119 7.66 -28.13 5.01
CA ILE A 119 7.35 -28.54 6.37
C ILE A 119 6.54 -29.83 6.37
N LYS A 120 6.78 -30.64 7.39
CA LYS A 120 6.12 -31.93 7.60
C LYS A 120 5.39 -31.91 8.93
N ASP A 121 4.16 -32.41 8.92
CA ASP A 121 3.44 -32.71 10.15
C ASP A 121 3.87 -34.09 10.69
N GLU A 122 4.18 -34.17 11.98
CA GLU A 122 4.56 -35.41 12.66
C GLU A 122 3.38 -36.38 12.74
N TYR A 123 2.16 -35.87 12.90
CA TYR A 123 0.97 -36.71 13.10
C TYR A 123 0.44 -37.29 11.79
N THR A 124 0.27 -36.44 10.76
CA THR A 124 -0.30 -36.86 9.47
C THR A 124 0.73 -37.29 8.44
N ASN A 125 2.03 -37.10 8.72
CA ASN A 125 3.13 -37.31 7.76
C ASN A 125 3.01 -36.53 6.44
N ASN A 126 2.08 -35.59 6.36
CA ASN A 126 1.87 -34.78 5.16
C ASN A 126 2.97 -33.71 5.06
N THR A 127 3.56 -33.58 3.88
CA THR A 127 4.50 -32.51 3.54
C THR A 127 3.81 -31.45 2.70
N PHE A 128 4.13 -30.19 2.96
CA PHE A 128 3.66 -29.08 2.13
C PHE A 128 4.64 -27.92 2.16
N GLN A 129 4.61 -27.13 1.10
CA GLN A 129 5.52 -26.01 0.90
C GLN A 129 4.89 -24.70 1.37
N VAL A 130 5.64 -23.94 2.15
CA VAL A 130 5.22 -22.67 2.73
C VAL A 130 6.29 -21.61 2.55
N ASN A 131 5.87 -20.35 2.52
CA ASN A 131 6.82 -19.24 2.48
C ASN A 131 7.45 -19.07 3.87
N GLY A 132 8.79 -18.99 3.95
CA GLY A 132 9.52 -18.80 5.21
C GLY A 132 9.07 -17.56 6.03
N HIS A 133 8.47 -16.55 5.38
CA HIS A 133 7.89 -15.41 6.10
C HIS A 133 6.71 -15.79 7.00
N GLN A 134 5.93 -16.80 6.62
CA GLN A 134 4.74 -17.26 7.35
C GLN A 134 5.07 -18.23 8.49
N ILE A 135 6.35 -18.42 8.78
CA ILE A 135 6.84 -19.42 9.70
C ILE A 135 7.56 -18.74 10.87
N LYS A 136 7.46 -19.30 12.07
CA LYS A 136 8.19 -18.86 13.24
C LYS A 136 8.85 -20.05 13.93
N LEU A 137 10.10 -19.90 14.39
CA LEU A 137 10.76 -20.95 15.18
C LEU A 137 9.92 -21.27 16.43
N PHE A 138 9.73 -22.55 16.66
CA PHE A 138 9.16 -23.06 17.89
C PHE A 138 10.29 -23.29 18.89
N HIS A 139 10.24 -22.62 20.02
CA HIS A 139 11.15 -22.89 21.14
C HIS A 139 10.47 -23.91 22.05
N GLU A 140 10.99 -25.13 22.04
CA GLU A 140 10.60 -26.13 23.02
C GLU A 140 11.10 -25.63 24.39
N GLY A 141 10.18 -25.40 25.33
CA GLY A 141 10.55 -24.98 26.68
C GLY A 141 11.45 -26.04 27.34
N PRO A 142 12.26 -25.67 28.36
CA PRO A 142 13.05 -26.66 29.08
C PRO A 142 12.12 -27.76 29.59
N THR A 143 12.32 -28.99 29.10
CA THR A 143 11.68 -30.16 29.66
C THR A 143 12.01 -30.19 31.14
N PRO A 144 11.02 -30.35 32.05
CA PRO A 144 11.32 -30.63 33.44
C PRO A 144 12.19 -31.90 33.43
N ILE A 145 13.42 -31.78 33.91
CA ILE A 145 14.27 -32.94 34.13
C ILE A 145 13.46 -33.88 35.01
N ALA A 146 13.24 -35.10 34.52
CA ALA A 146 12.58 -36.17 35.24
C ALA A 146 13.41 -36.45 36.52
N GLY A 147 13.04 -35.76 37.59
CA GLY A 147 13.80 -35.68 38.83
C GLY A 147 12.94 -35.23 39.99
N ASP A 148 12.06 -34.23 39.81
CA ASP A 148 11.18 -33.75 40.88
C ASP A 148 9.75 -33.53 40.35
N MET A 149 8.97 -34.60 40.28
CA MET A 149 7.50 -34.48 40.35
C MET A 149 7.12 -34.21 41.82
N GLU A 150 7.26 -32.97 42.28
CA GLU A 150 6.41 -32.54 43.39
C GLU A 150 5.00 -32.38 42.85
N THR A 151 4.20 -33.42 43.06
CA THR A 151 2.76 -33.40 42.84
C THR A 151 2.16 -32.34 43.75
N ILE A 152 2.02 -31.11 43.26
CA ILE A 152 1.19 -30.10 43.93
C ILE A 152 -0.27 -30.50 43.68
N SER A 153 -0.75 -31.45 44.48
CA SER A 153 -2.17 -31.70 44.67
C SER A 153 -2.80 -30.39 45.16
N SER A 154 -3.52 -29.69 44.28
CA SER A 154 -4.46 -28.66 44.71
C SER A 154 -5.58 -29.35 45.47
N MET A 155 -5.43 -29.48 46.79
CA MET A 155 -6.55 -29.77 47.67
C MET A 155 -7.45 -28.52 47.69
N GLU A 156 -8.74 -28.73 47.37
CA GLU A 156 -9.78 -27.74 47.67
C GLU A 156 -9.79 -27.44 49.18
N PRO A 157 -9.94 -26.17 49.59
CA PRO A 157 -10.15 -25.86 50.99
C PRO A 157 -11.56 -26.29 51.39
N THR A 158 -11.66 -27.18 52.37
CA THR A 158 -12.91 -27.57 53.02
C THR A 158 -13.62 -26.34 53.60
N PRO A 159 -14.94 -26.17 53.41
CA PRO A 159 -15.67 -25.10 54.06
C PRO A 159 -15.74 -25.36 55.58
N PRO A 160 -15.75 -24.31 56.42
CA PRO A 160 -15.89 -24.47 57.86
C PRO A 160 -17.27 -25.04 58.20
N ASP A 161 -17.24 -26.03 59.09
CA ASP A 161 -18.39 -26.77 59.59
C ASP A 161 -19.18 -25.87 60.56
N ASP A 162 -20.31 -25.33 60.09
CA ASP A 162 -21.27 -24.61 60.93
C ASP A 162 -22.27 -25.61 61.50
N THR A 163 -22.24 -25.82 62.82
CA THR A 163 -23.40 -26.37 63.55
C THR A 163 -23.36 -25.93 65.01
N PRO A 164 -24.53 -25.91 65.68
CA PRO A 164 -25.54 -24.86 65.69
C PRO A 164 -25.46 -23.92 66.92
#